data_AF-A0A6B3G9S3-F1
#
_entry.id   AF-A0A6B3G9S3-F1
#
_cell.length_a   1.000
_cell.length_b   1.000
_cell.length_c   1.000
_cell.angle_alpha   90.00
_cell.angle_beta   90.00
_cell.angle_gamma   90.00
#
_symmetry.space_group_name_H-M   'P 1'
#
loop_
_entity.id
_entity.type
_entity.pdbx_description
1 polymer ?
#
loop_
_entity_poly.entity_id
_entity_poly.type
_entity_poly.pdbx_seq_one_letter_code
_entity_poly.pdbx_strand_id
1 'polypeptide(L)'
;RARRVPGLRREELAQLAGVSVAYYTRLEQGNGRNVSAEVLDAIARALRLTDAEHAHLTHLARPARHKKKRRPARVQRVRTGLLYLLDNMEGIPAYVTGARSDILAWNAMAAAVFGD
;
A
#
# COMPACT_ATOMS: atom_id res chain seq x y z
N ARG A 1 18.10 25.97 -1.60
CA ARG A 1 18.19 24.82 -2.55
C ARG A 1 16.79 24.26 -2.74
N ALA A 2 16.19 24.41 -3.92
CA ALA A 2 14.81 23.96 -4.18
C ALA A 2 14.71 22.42 -4.08
N ARG A 3 13.59 21.92 -3.51
CA ARG A 3 13.32 20.50 -3.34
C ARG A 3 12.90 19.90 -4.70
N ARG A 4 13.51 18.80 -5.12
CA ARG A 4 13.18 18.15 -6.42
C ARG A 4 11.84 17.40 -6.41
N VAL A 5 11.40 16.93 -5.25
CA VAL A 5 10.14 16.22 -5.05
C VAL A 5 9.46 16.80 -3.81
N PRO A 6 8.16 17.14 -3.86
CA PRO A 6 7.41 17.58 -2.69
C PRO A 6 7.26 16.45 -1.66
N GLY A 7 7.06 16.79 -0.39
CA GLY A 7 6.87 15.82 0.70
C GLY A 7 8.05 15.72 1.66
N LEU A 8 7.86 14.99 2.76
CA LEU A 8 8.82 14.86 3.86
C LEU A 8 10.04 14.03 3.45
N ARG A 9 11.21 14.48 3.85
CA ARG A 9 12.42 13.64 3.86
C ARG A 9 12.38 12.71 5.06
N ARG A 10 13.21 11.68 5.00
CA ARG A 10 13.40 10.72 6.09
C ARG A 10 13.71 11.42 7.41
N GLU A 11 14.63 12.38 7.38
CA GLU A 11 15.08 13.10 8.56
C GLU A 11 13.97 13.95 9.17
N GLU A 12 13.18 14.62 8.31
CA GLU A 12 12.05 15.45 8.73
C GLU A 12 10.93 14.59 9.33
N LEU A 13 10.63 13.44 8.73
CA LEU A 13 9.65 12.50 9.27
C LEU A 13 10.10 11.95 10.63
N ALA A 14 11.35 11.52 10.74
CA ALA A 14 11.89 11.02 12.00
C ALA A 14 11.82 12.07 13.11
N GLN A 15 12.14 13.32 12.78
CA GLN A 15 12.00 14.46 13.69
C GLN A 15 10.54 14.67 14.13
N LEU A 16 9.58 14.68 13.19
CA LEU A 16 8.16 14.84 13.49
C LEU A 16 7.59 13.68 14.32
N ALA A 17 8.07 12.46 14.09
CA ALA A 17 7.67 11.26 14.84
C ALA A 17 8.42 11.08 16.17
N GLY A 18 9.38 11.95 16.50
CA GLY A 18 10.14 11.88 17.75
C GLY A 18 11.08 10.66 17.83
N VAL A 19 11.54 10.14 16.70
CA VAL A 19 12.45 8.98 16.63
C VAL A 19 13.78 9.35 15.97
N SER A 20 14.84 8.59 16.23
CA SER A 20 16.11 8.82 15.54
C SER A 20 16.01 8.43 14.06
N VAL A 21 16.73 9.16 13.20
CA VAL A 21 16.82 8.87 11.75
C VAL A 21 17.30 7.44 11.51
N ALA A 22 18.28 6.97 12.29
CA ALA A 22 18.80 5.62 12.22
C ALA A 22 17.75 4.56 12.61
N TYR A 23 16.91 4.85 13.60
CA TYR A 23 15.80 3.96 13.97
C TYR A 23 14.77 3.87 12.85
N TYR A 24 14.33 5.01 12.30
CA TYR A 24 13.36 5.04 11.21
C TYR A 24 13.91 4.39 9.92
N THR A 25 15.21 4.56 9.63
CA THR A 25 15.88 3.87 8.50
C THR A 25 15.80 2.34 8.63
N ARG A 26 16.04 1.80 9.84
CA ARG A 26 15.92 0.35 10.09
C ARG A 26 14.47 -0.13 9.95
N LEU A 27 13.50 0.71 10.33
CA LEU A 27 12.09 0.41 10.17
C LEU A 27 11.73 0.25 8.69
N GLU A 28 12.13 1.19 7.83
CA GLU A 28 11.89 1.13 6.39
C GLU A 28 12.53 -0.09 5.72
N GLN A 29 13.68 -0.54 6.21
CA GLN A 29 14.35 -1.75 5.75
C GLN A 29 13.66 -3.05 6.22
N GLY A 30 12.59 -2.96 7.01
CA GLY A 30 11.89 -4.10 7.58
C GLY A 30 12.66 -4.77 8.73
N ASN A 31 13.62 -4.05 9.33
CA ASN A 31 14.45 -4.52 10.44
C ASN A 31 14.07 -3.89 11.79
N GLY A 32 12.84 -3.36 11.91
CA GLY A 32 12.25 -2.89 13.15
C GLY A 32 11.55 -4.02 13.90
N ARG A 33 12.29 -4.91 14.57
CA ARG A 33 11.67 -5.93 15.44
C ARG A 33 11.04 -5.21 16.64
N ASN A 34 9.74 -5.46 16.88
CA ASN A 34 8.97 -4.96 18.03
C ASN A 34 8.91 -3.42 18.14
N VAL A 35 8.47 -2.74 17.07
CA VAL A 35 8.09 -1.31 17.16
C VAL A 35 6.92 -1.16 18.12
N SER A 36 6.99 -0.17 19.02
CA SER A 36 5.90 0.10 19.97
C SER A 36 4.70 0.75 19.26
N ALA A 37 3.51 0.57 19.83
CA ALA A 37 2.30 1.24 19.34
C ALA A 37 2.49 2.77 19.28
N GLU A 38 3.07 3.36 20.33
CA GLU A 38 3.34 4.82 20.39
C GLU A 38 4.20 5.33 19.23
N VAL A 39 5.21 4.54 18.80
CA VAL A 39 6.04 4.91 17.64
C VAL A 39 5.24 4.81 16.35
N LEU A 40 4.38 3.80 16.19
CA LEU A 40 3.49 3.70 15.02
C LEU A 40 2.48 4.85 14.99
N ASP A 41 1.90 5.22 16.14
CA ASP A 41 0.98 6.35 16.27
C ASP A 41 1.68 7.67 15.92
N ALA A 42 2.91 7.87 16.38
CA ALA A 42 3.70 9.06 16.06
C ALA A 42 4.03 9.15 14.56
N ILE A 43 4.40 8.03 13.93
CA ILE A 43 4.64 7.95 12.48
C ILE A 43 3.35 8.22 11.70
N ALA A 44 2.23 7.62 12.11
CA ALA A 44 0.93 7.82 11.46
C ALA A 44 0.51 9.29 11.51
N ARG A 45 0.68 9.96 12.66
CA ARG A 45 0.43 11.40 12.79
C ARG A 45 1.36 12.25 11.93
N ALA A 46 2.66 11.94 11.89
CA ALA A 46 3.63 12.66 11.07
C ALA A 46 3.32 12.56 9.57
N LEU A 47 2.85 11.39 9.12
CA LEU A 47 2.42 11.14 7.74
C LEU A 47 0.99 11.60 7.44
N ARG A 48 0.23 12.03 8.46
CA ARG A 48 -1.19 12.38 8.37
C ARG A 48 -2.03 11.23 7.78
N LEU A 49 -1.75 10.01 8.21
CA LEU A 49 -2.50 8.84 7.79
C LEU A 49 -3.96 8.94 8.25
N THR A 50 -4.86 8.50 7.38
CA THR A 50 -6.27 8.24 7.72
C THR A 50 -6.38 7.07 8.70
N ASP A 51 -7.55 6.91 9.34
CA ASP A 51 -7.80 5.81 10.27
C ASP A 51 -7.58 4.43 9.62
N ALA A 52 -7.97 4.28 8.35
CA ALA A 52 -7.78 3.06 7.57
C ALA A 52 -6.29 2.77 7.31
N GLU A 53 -5.53 3.79 6.90
CA GLU A 53 -4.08 3.67 6.67
C GLU A 53 -3.31 3.41 7.96
N HIS A 54 -3.73 4.02 9.07
CA HIS A 54 -3.15 3.77 10.38
C HIS A 54 -3.42 2.34 10.85
N ALA A 55 -4.67 1.86 10.76
CA ALA A 55 -5.00 0.47 11.06
C ALA A 55 -4.20 -0.50 10.18
N HIS A 56 -4.00 -0.17 8.91
CA HIS A 56 -3.15 -0.94 8.01
C HIS A 56 -1.68 -0.95 8.44
N LEU A 57 -1.10 0.20 8.81
CA LEU A 57 0.26 0.30 9.33
C LEU A 57 0.45 -0.59 10.57
N THR A 58 -0.48 -0.51 11.52
CA THR A 58 -0.44 -1.34 12.74
C THR A 58 -0.58 -2.82 12.42
N HIS A 59 -1.38 -3.19 11.42
CA HIS A 59 -1.47 -4.56 10.94
C HIS A 59 -0.15 -5.05 10.33
N LEU A 60 0.50 -4.23 9.49
CA LEU A 60 1.78 -4.55 8.85
C LEU A 60 2.93 -4.73 9.86
N ALA A 61 2.91 -3.96 10.95
CA ALA A 61 3.95 -4.02 11.99
C ALA A 61 3.87 -5.26 12.88
N ARG A 62 2.76 -6.02 12.85
CA ARG A 62 2.61 -7.24 13.65
C ARG A 62 3.65 -8.29 13.24
N PRO A 63 4.31 -8.97 14.20
CA PRO A 63 5.28 -10.00 13.89
C PRO A 63 4.63 -11.13 13.08
N ALA A 64 5.04 -11.28 11.83
CA ALA A 64 4.57 -12.38 10.98
C ALA A 64 5.06 -13.72 11.55
N ARG A 65 4.14 -14.57 12.01
CA ARG A 65 4.40 -15.90 12.59
C ARG A 65 5.17 -16.85 11.65
N HIS A 66 5.26 -16.57 10.35
CA HIS A 66 6.08 -17.32 9.42
C HIS A 66 6.66 -16.43 8.33
N LYS A 67 7.99 -16.22 8.36
CA LYS A 67 8.74 -15.73 7.20
C LYS A 67 8.81 -16.84 6.14
N LYS A 68 7.73 -17.07 5.38
CA LYS A 68 7.88 -17.73 4.07
C LYS A 68 8.80 -16.83 3.25
N LYS A 69 9.90 -17.38 2.70
CA LYS A 69 10.81 -16.66 1.80
C LYS A 69 9.96 -15.85 0.81
N ARG A 70 10.19 -14.53 0.74
CA ARG A 70 9.50 -13.64 -0.21
C ARG A 70 9.76 -14.19 -1.61
N ARG A 71 8.77 -14.92 -2.15
CA ARG A 71 8.78 -15.28 -3.56
C ARG A 71 8.72 -13.98 -4.36
N PRO A 72 9.43 -13.88 -5.49
CA PRO A 72 9.26 -12.73 -6.38
C PRO A 72 7.77 -12.54 -6.66
N ALA A 73 7.33 -11.27 -6.64
CA ALA A 73 5.95 -10.95 -6.94
C ALA A 73 5.63 -11.48 -8.34
N ARG A 74 4.77 -12.49 -8.43
CA ARG A 74 4.29 -12.98 -9.71
C ARG A 74 3.41 -11.90 -10.32
N VAL A 75 3.51 -11.72 -11.63
CA VAL A 75 2.53 -10.92 -12.39
C VAL A 75 1.14 -11.43 -12.03
N GLN A 76 0.30 -10.54 -11.51
CA GLN A 76 -1.07 -10.90 -11.16
C GLN A 76 -1.84 -11.14 -12.45
N ARG A 77 -2.51 -12.28 -12.54
CA ARG A 77 -3.33 -12.66 -13.69
C ARG A 77 -4.75 -12.82 -13.20
N VAL A 78 -5.69 -12.24 -13.95
CA VAL A 78 -7.11 -12.45 -13.72
C VAL A 78 -7.43 -13.92 -14.01
N ARG A 79 -8.17 -14.56 -13.11
CA ARG A 79 -8.62 -15.95 -13.32
C ARG A 79 -9.64 -15.97 -14.44
N THR A 80 -9.63 -17.00 -15.28
CA THR A 80 -10.54 -17.10 -16.44
C THR A 80 -12.02 -16.95 -16.04
N GLY A 81 -12.45 -17.58 -14.93
CA GLY A 81 -13.83 -17.43 -14.45
C GLY A 81 -14.22 -15.99 -14.06
N LEU A 82 -13.25 -15.18 -13.62
CA LEU A 82 -13.49 -13.78 -13.30
C LEU A 82 -13.59 -12.93 -14.57
N LEU A 83 -12.85 -13.28 -15.64
CA LEU A 83 -13.03 -12.67 -16.95
C LEU A 83 -14.41 -12.99 -17.52
N TYR A 84 -14.84 -14.25 -17.47
CA TYR A 84 -16.20 -14.63 -17.89
C TYR A 84 -17.27 -13.87 -17.11
N LEU A 85 -17.13 -13.74 -15.78
CA LEU A 85 -18.06 -12.94 -15.00
C LEU A 85 -18.08 -11.48 -15.47
N LEU A 86 -16.90 -10.89 -15.68
CA LEU A 86 -16.75 -9.50 -16.10
C LEU A 86 -17.43 -9.22 -17.45
N ASP A 87 -17.29 -10.16 -18.40
CA ASP A 87 -17.90 -10.08 -19.73
C ASP A 87 -19.43 -10.25 -19.69
N ASN A 88 -19.97 -10.96 -18.69
CA ASN A 88 -21.41 -11.21 -18.55
C ASN A 88 -22.14 -10.13 -17.71
N MET A 89 -21.41 -9.14 -17.15
CA MET A 89 -22.01 -8.01 -16.42
C MET A 89 -22.51 -6.94 -17.41
N GLU A 90 -23.48 -7.30 -18.23
CA GLU A 90 -24.08 -6.41 -19.23
C GLU A 90 -24.74 -5.20 -18.56
N GLY A 91 -24.50 -4.00 -19.11
CA GLY A 91 -25.05 -2.74 -18.60
C GLY A 91 -24.42 -2.22 -17.30
N ILE A 92 -23.46 -2.95 -16.70
CA ILE A 92 -22.81 -2.56 -15.45
C ILE A 92 -21.30 -2.32 -15.70
N PRO A 93 -20.79 -1.09 -15.57
CA PRO A 93 -19.36 -0.82 -15.62
C PRO A 93 -18.61 -1.59 -14.53
N ALA A 94 -17.66 -2.44 -14.93
CA ALA A 94 -16.90 -3.27 -13.99
C ALA A 94 -15.43 -3.43 -14.42
N TYR A 95 -14.55 -3.53 -13.43
CA TYR A 95 -13.12 -3.80 -13.62
C TYR A 95 -12.55 -4.58 -12.43
N VAL A 96 -11.39 -5.19 -12.65
CA VAL A 96 -10.65 -5.98 -11.65
C VAL A 96 -9.37 -5.24 -11.30
N THR A 97 -9.10 -5.04 -10.01
CA THR A 97 -7.85 -4.43 -9.54
C THR A 97 -6.90 -5.44 -8.91
N GLY A 98 -5.61 -5.19 -9.09
CA GLY A 98 -4.54 -5.92 -8.44
C GLY A 98 -4.24 -5.42 -7.03
N ALA A 99 -3.30 -6.08 -6.35
CA ALA A 99 -2.89 -5.71 -4.99
C ALA A 99 -2.18 -4.34 -4.91
N ARG A 100 -1.83 -3.74 -6.06
CA ARG A 100 -1.27 -2.38 -6.14
C ARG A 100 -2.27 -1.40 -6.74
N SER A 101 -3.56 -1.76 -6.75
CA SER A 101 -4.64 -0.98 -7.34
C SER A 101 -4.48 -0.73 -8.85
N ASP A 102 -3.64 -1.51 -9.52
CA ASP A 102 -3.53 -1.55 -10.97
C ASP A 102 -4.76 -2.23 -11.58
N ILE A 103 -5.30 -1.69 -12.68
CA ILE A 103 -6.41 -2.32 -13.39
C ILE A 103 -5.87 -3.51 -14.18
N LEU A 104 -6.39 -4.70 -13.90
CA LEU A 104 -5.97 -5.96 -14.52
C LEU A 104 -6.89 -6.41 -15.67
N ALA A 105 -8.16 -6.00 -15.64
CA ALA A 105 -9.16 -6.22 -16.68
C ALA A 105 -10.35 -5.26 -16.48
N TRP A 106 -11.08 -4.96 -17.54
CA TRP A 106 -12.30 -4.14 -17.52
C TRP A 106 -13.25 -4.62 -18.62
N ASN A 107 -14.56 -4.41 -18.45
CA ASN A 107 -15.54 -4.69 -19.50
C ASN A 107 -15.80 -3.47 -20.40
N ALA A 108 -16.54 -3.68 -21.49
CA ALA A 108 -16.89 -2.63 -22.43
C ALA A 108 -17.65 -1.45 -21.77
N MET A 109 -18.49 -1.72 -20.76
CA MET A 109 -19.21 -0.68 -20.04
C MET A 109 -18.29 0.20 -19.18
N ALA A 110 -17.22 -0.37 -18.61
CA ALA A 110 -16.19 0.42 -17.93
C ALA A 110 -15.43 1.32 -18.90
N ALA A 111 -15.06 0.82 -20.09
CA ALA A 111 -14.44 1.65 -21.13
C ALA A 111 -15.36 2.80 -21.56
N ALA A 112 -16.65 2.52 -21.77
CA ALA A 112 -17.64 3.54 -22.15
C ALA A 112 -17.80 4.67 -21.10
N VAL A 113 -17.60 4.38 -19.81
CA VAL A 113 -17.72 5.38 -18.73
C VAL A 113 -16.42 6.14 -18.49
N PHE A 114 -15.29 5.43 -18.45
CA PHE A 114 -14.01 6.00 -18.02
C PHE A 114 -13.08 6.42 -19.17
N GLY A 115 -13.39 6.00 -20.41
CA GLY A 115 -12.51 6.16 -21.56
C GLY A 115 -11.40 5.10 -21.62
N ASP A 116 -10.70 5.10 -22.75
CA ASP A 116 -9.61 4.17 -23.08
C ASP A 116 -8.23 4.72 -22.68
#